data_AF-A0A239CGH9-F1
#
_entry.id   AF-A0A239CGH9-F1
#
_cell.length_a   1.000
_cell.length_b   1.000
_cell.length_c   1.000
_cell.angle_alpha   90.00
_cell.angle_beta   90.00
_cell.angle_gamma   90.00
#
_symmetry.space_group_name_H-M   'P 1'
#
loop_
_entity.id
_entity.type
_entity.pdbx_description
1 polymer ?
#
loop_
_entity_poly.entity_id
_entity_poly.type
_entity_poly.pdbx_seq_one_letter_code
_entity_poly.pdbx_strand_id
1 'polypeptide(L)'
;MTEKREYSPAVLVHSESCPDAISLRARGVGLIPMATPAIAQAYPNGRMHNCFHFTLQARGLVETVQYPPHAYEESSVIYPNASMPLCAVCMGTHSALDRLILPPGVR
;
A
#
# COMPACT_ATOMS: atom_id res chain seq x y z
N MET A 1 24.16 -7.21 3.70
CA MET A 1 23.08 -7.79 2.88
C MET A 1 21.77 -7.26 3.44
N THR A 2 20.91 -6.66 2.62
CA THR A 2 19.61 -6.16 3.09
C THR A 2 18.67 -7.36 3.31
N GLU A 3 18.09 -7.47 4.51
CA GLU A 3 17.15 -8.54 4.84
C GLU A 3 15.94 -8.50 3.89
N LYS A 4 15.55 -9.68 3.39
CA LYS A 4 14.38 -9.82 2.52
C LYS A 4 13.11 -9.83 3.37
N ARG A 5 12.09 -9.06 2.97
CA ARG A 5 10.81 -8.95 3.68
C ARG A 5 9.61 -9.10 2.76
N GLU A 6 8.51 -9.54 3.36
CA GLU A 6 7.17 -9.45 2.78
C GLU A 6 6.61 -8.02 2.95
N TYR A 7 5.66 -7.68 2.08
CA TYR A 7 4.95 -6.40 2.08
C TYR A 7 3.45 -6.65 2.14
N SER A 8 2.79 -6.15 3.20
CA SER A 8 1.34 -6.06 3.24
C SER A 8 0.82 -5.13 2.12
N PRO A 9 -0.45 -5.24 1.72
CA PRO A 9 -1.07 -4.29 0.79
C PRO A 9 -0.82 -2.83 1.21
N ALA A 10 -0.58 -1.97 0.23
CA ALA A 10 -0.22 -0.59 0.49
C ALA A 10 -1.35 0.18 1.16
N VAL A 11 -0.96 1.10 2.03
CA VAL A 11 -1.86 2.12 2.55
C VAL A 11 -1.93 3.30 1.59
N LEU A 12 -2.97 4.13 1.74
CA LEU A 12 -3.04 5.43 1.10
C LEU A 12 -2.81 6.52 2.15
N VAL A 13 -1.93 7.47 1.83
CA VAL A 13 -1.53 8.53 2.77
C VAL A 13 -2.11 9.85 2.32
N HIS A 14 -2.93 10.45 3.18
CA HIS A 14 -3.59 11.73 2.95
C HIS A 14 -2.96 12.84 3.79
N SER A 15 -3.09 14.09 3.33
CA SER A 15 -2.92 15.25 4.19
C SER A 15 -4.03 15.30 5.24
N GLU A 16 -3.74 15.85 6.42
CA GLU A 16 -4.75 16.07 7.47
C GLU A 16 -5.89 17.00 7.02
N SER A 17 -5.65 17.83 6.00
CA SER A 17 -6.63 18.75 5.39
C SER A 17 -7.38 18.17 4.17
N CYS A 18 -7.20 16.89 3.85
CA CYS A 18 -7.79 16.30 2.65
C CYS A 18 -9.33 16.22 2.72
N PRO A 19 -10.08 16.72 1.72
CA PRO A 19 -11.53 16.57 1.65
C PRO A 19 -12.01 15.11 1.64
N ASP A 20 -11.24 14.23 0.98
CA ASP A 20 -11.57 12.80 0.93
C ASP A 20 -11.38 12.14 2.30
N ALA A 21 -10.34 12.52 3.04
CA ALA A 21 -10.13 12.04 4.40
C ALA A 21 -11.28 12.46 5.36
N ILE A 22 -11.84 13.65 5.17
CA ILE A 22 -13.04 14.10 5.91
C ILE A 22 -14.24 13.20 5.58
N SER A 23 -14.46 12.96 4.29
CA SER A 23 -15.56 12.11 3.81
C SER A 23 -15.43 10.66 4.28
N LEU A 24 -14.21 10.12 4.28
CA LEU A 24 -13.88 8.78 4.78
C LEU A 24 -14.17 8.65 6.28
N ARG A 25 -13.76 9.64 7.09
CA ARG A 25 -14.10 9.68 8.52
C ARG A 25 -15.60 9.73 8.76
N ALA A 26 -16.34 10.52 7.99
CA ALA A 26 -17.80 10.59 8.09
C ALA A 26 -18.47 9.24 7.76
N ARG A 27 -17.84 8.42 6.92
CA ARG A 27 -18.26 7.05 6.59
C ARG A 27 -17.76 6.00 7.59
N GLY A 28 -17.07 6.39 8.65
CA GLY A 28 -16.55 5.50 9.67
C GLY A 28 -15.25 4.78 9.29
N VAL A 29 -14.56 5.22 8.23
CA VAL A 29 -13.25 4.65 7.87
C VAL A 29 -12.20 5.11 8.89
N GLY A 30 -11.49 4.14 9.46
CA GLY A 30 -10.39 4.40 10.38
C GLY A 30 -9.20 5.04 9.67
N LEU A 31 -8.86 6.27 10.05
CA LEU A 31 -7.68 6.97 9.57
C LEU A 31 -6.70 7.18 10.72
N ILE A 32 -5.48 6.68 10.57
CA ILE A 32 -4.46 6.72 11.63
C ILE A 32 -3.53 7.91 11.39
N PRO A 33 -3.55 8.95 12.25
CA PRO A 33 -2.63 10.07 12.11
C PRO A 33 -1.21 9.66 12.54
N MET A 34 -0.23 9.91 11.68
CA MET A 34 1.17 9.53 11.91
C MET A 34 2.13 10.62 11.42
N ALA A 35 3.31 10.70 12.04
CA ALA A 35 4.39 11.55 11.54
C ALA A 35 4.95 10.96 10.23
N THR A 36 5.28 11.82 9.26
CA THR A 36 5.74 11.39 7.92
C THR A 36 6.92 10.41 7.95
N PRO A 37 7.97 10.61 8.80
CA PRO A 37 9.05 9.63 8.91
C PRO A 37 8.59 8.27 9.42
N ALA A 38 7.62 8.23 10.34
CA ALA A 38 7.07 6.99 10.87
C ALA A 38 6.21 6.26 9.81
N ILE A 39 5.51 7.00 8.96
CA ILE A 39 4.77 6.45 7.82
C ILE A 39 5.73 5.75 6.85
N ALA A 40 6.82 6.41 6.46
CA ALA A 40 7.80 5.85 5.54
C ALA A 40 8.46 4.57 6.08
N GLN A 41 8.66 4.48 7.39
CA GLN A 41 9.22 3.29 8.03
C GLN A 41 8.21 2.14 8.14
N ALA A 42 6.98 2.43 8.59
CA ALA A 42 5.94 1.42 8.78
C ALA A 42 5.36 0.91 7.44
N TYR A 43 5.18 1.81 6.48
CA TYR A 43 4.55 1.55 5.18
C TYR A 43 5.47 1.99 4.02
N PRO A 44 6.60 1.29 3.79
CA PRO A 44 7.54 1.66 2.73
C PRO A 44 6.98 1.53 1.31
N ASN A 45 5.91 0.76 1.12
CA ASN A 45 5.14 0.66 -0.12
C ASN A 45 3.88 1.55 -0.13
N GLY A 46 3.69 2.38 0.90
CA GLY A 46 2.55 3.28 1.00
C GLY A 46 2.47 4.23 -0.18
N ARG A 47 1.25 4.48 -0.65
CA ARG A 47 0.99 5.39 -1.76
C ARG A 47 0.60 6.75 -1.23
N MET A 48 1.10 7.80 -1.87
CA MET A 48 0.66 9.16 -1.57
C MET A 48 -0.63 9.46 -2.31
N HIS A 49 -1.63 9.94 -1.60
CA HIS A 49 -2.76 10.60 -2.24
C HIS A 49 -2.30 11.93 -2.86
N ASN A 50 -3.03 12.42 -3.86
CA ASN A 50 -2.67 13.67 -4.56
C ASN A 50 -2.59 14.89 -3.63
N CYS A 51 -3.22 14.83 -2.46
CA CYS A 51 -3.24 15.88 -1.45
C CYS A 51 -2.02 15.87 -0.52
N PHE A 52 -1.16 14.85 -0.60
CA PHE A 52 -0.04 14.63 0.30
C PHE A 52 1.30 14.59 -0.43
N HIS A 53 2.31 15.25 0.13
CA HIS A 53 3.68 15.17 -0.35
C HIS A 53 4.66 15.06 0.83
N PHE A 54 5.42 13.98 0.89
CA PHE A 54 6.25 13.67 2.07
C PHE A 54 7.28 14.75 2.46
N THR A 55 7.69 15.62 1.52
CA THR A 55 8.60 16.75 1.80
C THR A 55 7.90 18.01 2.33
N LEU A 56 6.58 18.15 2.12
CA LEU A 56 5.84 19.36 2.47
C LEU A 56 5.04 19.19 3.77
N GLN A 57 4.66 17.97 4.11
CA GLN A 57 3.87 17.67 5.31
C GLN A 57 4.70 16.91 6.36
N ALA A 58 4.65 17.39 7.60
CA ALA A 58 5.27 16.71 8.75
C ALA A 58 4.45 15.51 9.27
N ARG A 59 3.15 15.47 8.94
CA ARG A 59 2.18 14.45 9.37
C ARG A 59 1.24 14.08 8.23
N GLY A 60 0.75 12.85 8.24
CA GLY A 60 -0.26 12.35 7.31
C GLY A 60 -1.29 11.47 8.01
N LEU A 61 -2.40 11.25 7.33
CA LEU A 61 -3.45 10.32 7.72
C LEU A 61 -3.30 9.04 6.89
N VAL A 62 -3.07 7.93 7.56
CA VAL A 62 -2.94 6.61 6.95
C VAL A 62 -4.33 5.98 6.83
N GLU A 63 -4.74 5.72 5.59
CA GLU A 63 -5.93 4.94 5.24
C GLU A 63 -5.52 3.50 4.93
N THR A 64 -6.11 2.55 5.65
CA THR A 64 -6.03 1.14 5.25
C THR A 64 -6.96 0.89 4.08
N VAL A 65 -6.40 0.61 2.90
CA VAL A 65 -7.17 0.35 1.68
C VAL A 65 -7.62 -1.10 1.65
N GLN A 66 -8.92 -1.32 1.46
CA GLN A 66 -9.46 -2.64 1.18
C GLN A 66 -9.35 -2.91 -0.32
N TYR A 67 -8.33 -3.66 -0.72
CA TYR A 67 -8.21 -4.14 -2.10
C TYR A 67 -9.16 -5.31 -2.31
N PRO A 68 -10.08 -5.27 -3.29
CA PRO A 68 -10.89 -6.43 -3.64
C PRO A 68 -9.99 -7.56 -4.16
N PRO A 69 -10.44 -8.83 -4.13
CA PRO A 69 -9.70 -9.92 -4.75
C PRO A 69 -9.32 -9.58 -6.20
N HIS A 70 -8.05 -9.70 -6.53
CA HIS A 70 -7.53 -9.38 -7.86
C HIS A 70 -6.46 -10.39 -8.28
N ALA A 71 -6.28 -10.55 -9.59
CA ALA A 71 -5.17 -11.32 -10.13
C ALA A 71 -3.83 -10.66 -9.77
N TYR A 72 -2.79 -11.46 -9.62
CA TYR A 72 -1.45 -10.92 -9.49
C TYR A 72 -0.99 -10.35 -10.84
N GLU A 73 -0.55 -9.10 -10.80
CA GLU A 73 0.17 -8.43 -11.87
C GLU A 73 1.48 -7.91 -11.30
N GLU A 74 2.61 -8.19 -11.94
CA GLU A 74 3.92 -7.79 -11.44
C GLU A 74 4.14 -6.28 -11.57
N SER A 75 4.51 -5.63 -10.46
CA SER A 75 4.84 -4.19 -10.45
C SER A 75 6.18 -3.92 -11.12
N SER A 76 6.26 -2.83 -11.88
CA SER A 76 7.52 -2.31 -12.42
C SER A 76 8.39 -1.62 -11.36
N VAL A 77 7.84 -1.34 -10.18
CA VAL A 77 8.56 -0.71 -9.07
C VAL A 77 9.32 -1.77 -8.27
N ILE A 78 10.65 -1.68 -8.28
CA ILE A 78 11.53 -2.66 -7.64
C ILE A 78 11.87 -2.22 -6.22
N TYR A 79 11.54 -3.07 -5.25
CA TYR A 79 11.96 -2.92 -3.85
C TYR A 79 13.09 -3.91 -3.57
N PRO A 80 14.34 -3.44 -3.36
CA PRO A 80 15.51 -4.32 -3.31
C PRO A 80 15.48 -5.31 -2.13
N ASN A 81 14.80 -4.92 -1.05
CA ASN A 81 14.58 -5.73 0.14
C ASN A 81 13.27 -6.53 0.10
N ALA A 82 12.47 -6.46 -0.96
CA ALA A 82 11.33 -7.36 -1.10
C ALA A 82 11.81 -8.79 -1.38
N SER A 83 11.23 -9.75 -0.66
CA SER A 83 11.43 -11.19 -0.87
C SER A 83 11.04 -11.61 -2.29
N MET A 84 10.10 -10.90 -2.89
CA MET A 84 9.57 -11.12 -4.22
C MET A 84 9.02 -9.81 -4.84
N PRO A 85 8.82 -9.74 -6.17
CA PRO A 85 8.20 -8.58 -6.79
C PRO A 85 6.80 -8.29 -6.20
N LEU A 86 6.49 -7.02 -6.05
CA LEU A 86 5.20 -6.56 -5.52
C LEU A 86 4.14 -6.64 -6.62
N CYS A 87 2.86 -6.68 -6.23
CA CYS A 87 1.76 -6.58 -7.17
C CYS A 87 1.52 -5.13 -7.62
N ALA A 88 1.31 -4.88 -8.90
CA ALA A 88 0.99 -3.56 -9.46
C ALA A 88 -0.32 -2.95 -8.90
N VAL A 89 -1.26 -3.79 -8.48
CA VAL A 89 -2.59 -3.36 -8.00
C VAL A 89 -2.56 -2.93 -6.54
N CYS A 90 -2.16 -3.83 -5.64
CA CYS A 90 -2.16 -3.57 -4.20
C CYS A 90 -0.80 -3.16 -3.63
N MET A 91 0.28 -3.23 -4.43
CA MET A 91 1.65 -2.98 -4.00
C MET A 91 2.11 -3.84 -2.81
N GLY A 92 1.45 -4.98 -2.56
CA GLY A 92 1.87 -5.99 -1.60
C GLY A 92 2.57 -7.17 -2.26
N THR A 93 3.23 -8.02 -1.48
CA THR A 93 3.68 -9.33 -1.92
C THR A 93 2.52 -10.33 -1.86
N HIS A 94 2.40 -11.15 -2.90
CA HIS A 94 1.40 -12.22 -3.00
C HIS A 94 2.07 -13.56 -2.71
N SER A 95 1.33 -14.56 -2.21
CA SER A 95 1.89 -15.90 -2.04
C SER A 95 2.26 -16.51 -3.41
N ALA A 96 3.18 -17.47 -3.42
CA ALA A 96 3.59 -18.14 -4.66
C ALA A 96 2.40 -18.78 -5.42
N LEU A 97 1.36 -19.22 -4.70
CA LEU A 97 0.16 -19.83 -5.27
C LEU A 97 -0.72 -18.79 -5.98
N ASP A 98 -0.82 -17.57 -5.46
CA ASP A 98 -1.62 -16.49 -6.06
C ASP A 98 -1.03 -15.99 -7.39
N ARG A 99 0.23 -16.33 -7.68
CA ARG A 99 0.92 -16.03 -8.93
C ARG A 99 0.76 -17.12 -9.99
N LEU A 100 0.30 -18.31 -9.61
CA LEU A 100 0.00 -19.37 -10.56
C LEU A 100 -1.32 -19.01 -11.26
N ILE A 101 -1.22 -18.45 -12.46
CA ILE A 101 -2.32 -18.49 -13.43
C ILE A 101 -2.50 -19.98 -13.77
N LEU A 102 -3.38 -20.67 -13.04
CA LEU A 102 -3.75 -22.02 -13.40
C LEU A 102 -4.40 -21.98 -14.79
N PRO A 103 -3.94 -22.79 -15.76
CA PRO A 103 -4.61 -22.87 -17.05
C PRO A 103 -6.07 -23.30 -16.84
N PRO A 104 -7.01 -22.81 -17.65
CA PRO A 104 -8.41 -23.22 -17.54
C PRO A 104 -8.51 -24.74 -17.72
N GLY A 105 -8.84 -25.46 -16.64
CA GLY A 105 -8.93 -26.93 -16.64
C GLY A 105 -8.43 -27.64 -15.37
N VAL A 106 -7.80 -26.91 -14.43
CA VAL A 106 -7.35 -27.48 -13.15
C VAL A 106 -8.18 -26.86 -12.01
N ARG A 107 -9.34 -27.46 -11.71
CA ARG A 107 -10.13 -27.24 -10.48
C ARG A 107 -10.71 -28.56 -10.02
#